data_AF-A0A920W714-F1
#
_entry.id   AF-A0A920W714-F1
#
_cell.length_a   1.000
_cell.length_b   1.000
_cell.length_c   1.000
_cell.angle_alpha   90.00
_cell.angle_beta   90.00
_cell.angle_gamma   90.00
#
_symmetry.space_group_name_H-M   'P 1'
#
loop_
_entity.id
_entity.type
_entity.pdbx_description
1 polymer ?
#
loop_
_entity_poly.entity_id
_entity_poly.type
_entity_poly.pdbx_seq_one_letter_code
_entity_poly.pdbx_strand_id
1 'polypeptide(L)'
;MTGDSADGFPGVRGWGAKSAATLLARYVHLDAIPKNAADWDVTVRGADRLARNLVDGFDDAQIFLDLATLRKTLPVFDSVDELKWLGPESQFFDLCARMNASGYFRRAQAVAKKTM
;
A
#
# COMPACT_ATOMS: atom_id res chain seq x y z
N MET A 1 -11.22 -3.15 -0.86
CA MET A 1 -12.36 -4.10 -1.03
C MET A 1 -12.06 -5.51 -0.54
N THR A 2 -10.90 -6.10 -0.86
CA THR A 2 -10.57 -7.51 -0.52
C THR A 2 -10.08 -7.72 0.91
N GLY A 3 -9.59 -6.66 1.56
CA GLY A 3 -8.93 -6.72 2.85
C GLY A 3 -7.41 -6.90 2.72
N ASP A 4 -6.73 -6.68 3.83
CA ASP A 4 -5.30 -6.91 4.08
C ASP A 4 -5.13 -7.30 5.55
N SER A 5 -4.80 -8.56 5.82
CA SER A 5 -4.66 -9.06 7.19
C SER A 5 -3.44 -8.52 7.92
N ALA A 6 -2.38 -8.12 7.20
CA ALA A 6 -1.17 -7.60 7.84
C ALA A 6 -1.44 -6.23 8.49
N ASP A 7 -2.31 -5.44 7.84
CA ASP A 7 -2.71 -4.11 8.28
C ASP A 7 -4.05 -4.09 9.05
N GLY A 8 -4.63 -5.27 9.32
CA GLY A 8 -5.89 -5.40 10.05
C GLY A 8 -7.14 -4.97 9.27
N PHE A 9 -7.07 -4.90 7.95
CA PHE A 9 -8.21 -4.57 7.09
C PHE A 9 -9.02 -5.83 6.75
N PRO A 10 -10.25 -5.99 7.27
CA PRO A 10 -11.05 -7.18 7.02
C PRO A 10 -11.58 -7.27 5.58
N GLY A 11 -11.67 -6.14 4.88
CA GLY A 11 -12.31 -6.05 3.57
C GLY A 11 -13.83 -6.16 3.63
N VAL A 12 -14.47 -6.13 2.46
CA VAL A 12 -15.92 -6.27 2.33
C VAL A 12 -16.28 -7.74 2.23
N ARG A 13 -17.22 -8.20 3.04
CA ARG A 13 -17.58 -9.63 3.12
C ARG A 13 -17.90 -10.21 1.74
N GLY A 14 -17.24 -11.30 1.39
CA GLY A 14 -17.51 -12.04 0.16
C GLY A 14 -17.01 -11.37 -1.13
N TRP A 15 -16.26 -10.26 -1.02
CA TRP A 15 -15.51 -9.67 -2.12
C TRP A 15 -14.11 -10.27 -2.20
N GLY A 16 -13.80 -10.86 -3.35
CA GLY A 16 -12.45 -11.37 -3.66
C GLY A 16 -11.75 -10.54 -4.72
N ALA A 17 -10.46 -10.80 -4.94
CA ALA A 17 -9.63 -10.05 -5.89
C ALA A 17 -10.22 -9.98 -7.30
N LYS A 18 -10.79 -11.07 -7.81
CA LYS A 18 -11.36 -11.10 -9.17
C LYS A 18 -12.56 -10.17 -9.32
N SER A 19 -13.57 -10.27 -8.44
CA SER A 19 -14.75 -9.40 -8.54
C SER A 19 -14.40 -7.94 -8.26
N ALA A 20 -13.56 -7.68 -7.25
CA ALA A 20 -13.08 -6.33 -6.95
C ALA A 20 -12.33 -5.72 -8.15
N ALA A 21 -11.42 -6.46 -8.76
CA ALA A 21 -10.68 -6.00 -9.94
C ALA A 21 -11.62 -5.74 -11.14
N THR A 22 -12.59 -6.61 -11.43
CA THR A 22 -13.54 -6.40 -12.52
C THR A 22 -14.35 -5.11 -12.33
N LEU A 23 -14.87 -4.85 -11.12
CA LEU A 23 -15.65 -3.64 -10.86
C LEU A 23 -14.78 -2.38 -10.84
N LEU A 24 -13.63 -2.42 -10.18
CA LEU A 24 -12.73 -1.26 -10.13
C LEU A 24 -12.10 -0.94 -11.48
N ALA A 25 -11.90 -1.93 -12.36
CA ALA A 25 -11.48 -1.66 -13.73
C ALA A 25 -12.55 -0.90 -14.53
N ARG A 26 -13.84 -1.10 -14.23
CA ARG A 26 -14.96 -0.44 -14.91
C ARG A 26 -15.29 0.93 -14.33
N TYR A 27 -15.41 1.00 -13.00
CA TYR A 27 -15.91 2.17 -12.28
C TYR A 27 -14.81 3.05 -11.69
N VAL A 28 -13.58 2.53 -11.63
CA VAL A 28 -12.35 3.21 -11.13
C VAL A 28 -12.38 3.47 -9.63
N HIS A 29 -13.45 4.09 -9.13
CA HIS A 29 -13.62 4.48 -7.74
C HIS A 29 -14.71 3.66 -7.04
N LEU A 30 -14.53 3.48 -5.73
CA LEU A 30 -15.44 2.67 -4.89
C LEU A 30 -16.86 3.27 -4.83
N ASP A 31 -16.95 4.59 -4.76
CA ASP A 31 -18.18 5.38 -4.73
C ASP A 31 -18.89 5.47 -6.09
N ALA A 32 -18.15 5.23 -7.18
CA ALA A 32 -18.71 5.17 -8.52
C ALA A 32 -19.39 3.83 -8.84
N ILE A 33 -19.22 2.80 -8.01
CA ILE A 33 -19.89 1.50 -8.21
C ILE A 33 -21.39 1.65 -7.86
N PRO A 34 -22.32 1.39 -8.80
CA PRO A 34 -23.75 1.48 -8.51
C PRO A 34 -24.17 0.55 -7.37
N LYS A 35 -25.08 1.01 -6.51
CA LYS A 35 -25.54 0.25 -5.34
C LYS A 35 -26.37 -0.98 -5.72
N ASN A 36 -27.03 -0.94 -6.88
CA ASN A 36 -27.81 -2.05 -7.40
C ASN A 36 -26.99 -2.79 -8.47
N ALA A 37 -26.94 -4.12 -8.34
CA ALA A 37 -26.24 -4.98 -9.28
C ALA A 37 -26.82 -4.92 -10.71
N ALA A 38 -28.12 -4.61 -10.84
CA ALA A 38 -28.78 -4.47 -12.14
C ALA A 38 -28.23 -3.29 -12.97
N ASP A 39 -27.66 -2.29 -12.30
CA ASP A 39 -27.07 -1.12 -12.93
C ASP A 39 -25.59 -1.34 -13.27
N TRP A 40 -25.06 -2.57 -13.10
CA TRP A 40 -23.67 -2.86 -13.40
C TRP A 40 -23.47 -3.17 -14.90
N ASP A 41 -22.66 -2.37 -15.57
CA ASP A 41 -22.20 -2.59 -16.96
C ASP A 41 -21.29 -3.82 -17.16
N VAL A 42 -20.97 -4.54 -16.08
CA VAL A 42 -20.07 -5.70 -16.12
C VAL A 42 -20.66 -6.85 -15.31
N THR A 43 -20.53 -8.07 -15.85
CA THR A 43 -21.05 -9.27 -15.20
C THR A 43 -20.03 -9.87 -14.24
N VAL A 44 -20.44 -10.11 -13.00
CA VAL A 44 -19.68 -10.89 -12.02
C VAL A 44 -20.56 -11.95 -11.37
N ARG A 45 -19.95 -13.08 -10.98
CA ARG A 45 -20.67 -14.17 -10.32
C ARG A 45 -21.21 -13.72 -8.96
N GLY A 46 -22.54 -13.83 -8.78
CA GLY A 46 -23.20 -13.48 -7.53
C GLY A 46 -23.34 -11.97 -7.31
N ALA A 47 -23.52 -11.19 -8.39
CA ALA A 47 -23.60 -9.73 -8.36
C ALA A 47 -24.58 -9.19 -7.31
N ASP A 48 -25.80 -9.74 -7.20
CA ASP A 48 -26.78 -9.28 -6.20
C ASP A 48 -26.27 -9.40 -4.76
N ARG A 49 -25.57 -10.50 -4.44
CA ARG A 49 -24.98 -10.71 -3.11
C ARG A 49 -23.81 -9.74 -2.88
N LEU A 50 -22.99 -9.50 -3.90
CA LEU A 50 -21.84 -8.59 -3.81
C LEU A 50 -22.30 -7.14 -3.63
N ALA A 51 -23.33 -6.71 -4.37
CA ALA A 51 -23.92 -5.39 -4.26
C ALA A 51 -24.51 -5.15 -2.86
N ARG A 52 -25.31 -6.10 -2.34
CA ARG A 52 -25.81 -6.03 -0.96
C ARG A 52 -24.68 -5.90 0.06
N ASN A 53 -23.69 -6.78 -0.01
CA ASN A 53 -22.55 -6.74 0.92
C ASN A 53 -21.73 -5.45 0.80
N LEU A 54 -21.63 -4.88 -0.41
CA LEU A 54 -20.96 -3.60 -0.62
C LEU A 54 -21.74 -2.45 0.01
N VAL A 55 -23.07 -2.44 -0.12
CA VAL A 55 -23.92 -1.45 0.54
C VAL A 55 -23.83 -1.58 2.05
N ASP A 56 -23.94 -2.79 2.59
CA ASP A 56 -23.89 -3.06 4.03
C ASP A 56 -22.54 -2.68 4.66
N GLY A 57 -21.44 -2.87 3.92
CA GLY A 57 -20.08 -2.57 4.36
C GLY A 57 -19.48 -1.30 3.75
N PHE A 58 -20.31 -0.41 3.19
CA PHE A 58 -19.81 0.73 2.40
C PHE A 58 -19.04 1.72 3.27
N ASP A 59 -19.58 2.06 4.44
CA ASP A 59 -18.98 3.03 5.36
C ASP A 59 -17.61 2.56 5.86
N ASP A 60 -17.52 1.30 6.27
CA ASP A 60 -16.25 0.68 6.64
C ASP A 60 -15.26 0.68 5.48
N ALA A 61 -15.72 0.37 4.26
CA ALA A 61 -14.87 0.37 3.07
C ALA A 61 -14.32 1.77 2.73
N GLN A 62 -15.07 2.83 3.00
CA GLN A 62 -14.61 4.22 2.87
C GLN A 62 -13.54 4.56 3.91
N ILE A 63 -13.73 4.15 5.16
CA ILE A 63 -12.72 4.33 6.22
C ILE A 63 -11.42 3.60 5.85
N PHE A 64 -11.51 2.35 5.38
CA PHE A 64 -10.33 1.60 4.97
C PHE A 64 -9.65 2.21 3.73
N LEU A 65 -10.42 2.79 2.80
CA LEU A 65 -9.85 3.54 1.68
C LEU A 65 -9.05 4.75 2.18
N ASP A 66 -9.59 5.48 3.16
CA ASP A 66 -8.89 6.62 3.75
C ASP A 66 -7.58 6.20 4.44
N LEU A 67 -7.64 5.15 5.27
CA LEU A 67 -6.48 4.62 5.99
C LEU A 67 -5.41 4.05 5.06
N ALA A 68 -5.81 3.35 3.99
CA ALA A 68 -4.89 2.77 3.02
C ALA A 68 -4.30 3.82 2.04
N THR A 69 -4.82 5.06 2.03
CA THR A 69 -4.35 6.11 1.12
C THR A 69 -3.12 6.82 1.70
N LEU A 70 -1.97 6.63 1.04
CA LEU A 70 -0.72 7.31 1.41
C LEU A 70 -0.85 8.84 1.36
N ARG A 71 -0.51 9.50 2.47
CA ARG A 71 -0.47 10.96 2.56
C ARG A 71 0.82 11.49 1.93
N LYS A 72 0.67 12.39 0.96
CA LYS A 72 1.79 12.98 0.20
C LYS A 72 2.03 14.46 0.52
N THR A 73 1.32 15.00 1.50
CA THR A 73 1.32 16.43 1.84
C THR A 73 2.23 16.79 3.00
N LEU A 74 2.87 15.81 3.63
CA LEU A 74 3.78 16.05 4.74
C LEU A 74 5.14 16.54 4.20
N PRO A 75 5.62 17.72 4.63
CA PRO A 75 6.95 18.20 4.27
C PRO A 75 8.00 17.45 5.09
N VAL A 76 8.47 16.30 4.57
CA VAL A 76 9.48 15.47 5.25
C VAL A 76 10.91 15.92 4.91
N PHE A 77 11.12 16.44 3.71
CA PHE A 77 12.39 16.97 3.17
C PHE A 77 12.08 18.02 2.11
N ASP A 78 12.95 19.01 1.93
CA ASP A 78 12.74 20.08 0.94
C ASP A 78 13.08 19.61 -0.49
N SER A 79 13.99 18.64 -0.62
CA SER A 79 14.35 18.03 -1.90
C SER A 79 14.76 16.56 -1.80
N VAL A 80 14.68 15.84 -2.93
CA VAL A 80 15.18 14.44 -3.02
C VAL A 80 16.71 14.39 -2.84
N ASP A 81 17.43 15.46 -3.16
CA ASP A 81 18.88 15.52 -3.04
C ASP A 81 19.37 15.43 -1.59
N GLU A 82 18.55 15.84 -0.60
CA GLU A 82 18.85 15.65 0.83
C GLU A 82 18.89 14.17 1.23
N LEU A 83 18.15 13.31 0.52
CA LEU A 83 18.15 11.86 0.76
C LEU A 83 19.33 11.15 0.10
N LYS A 84 20.19 11.90 -0.61
CA LYS A 84 21.35 11.32 -1.29
C LYS A 84 22.32 10.75 -0.24
N TRP A 85 22.49 9.44 -0.28
CA TRP A 85 23.47 8.78 0.57
C TRP A 85 24.90 9.10 0.13
N LEU A 86 25.71 9.63 1.05
CA LEU A 86 27.11 10.05 0.80
C LEU A 86 28.16 9.03 1.28
N GLY A 87 27.70 7.87 1.76
CA GLY A 87 28.55 6.82 2.33
C GLY A 87 28.33 6.62 3.84
N PRO A 88 28.97 5.59 4.42
CA PRO A 88 28.83 5.32 5.85
C PRO A 88 29.63 6.33 6.69
N GLU A 89 29.00 6.87 7.73
CA GLU A 89 29.71 7.64 8.76
C GLU A 89 30.58 6.74 9.65
N SER A 90 31.52 7.34 10.38
CA SER A 90 32.36 6.63 11.36
C SER A 90 31.52 5.91 12.42
N GLN A 91 30.40 6.50 12.84
CA GLN A 91 29.47 5.92 13.81
C GLN A 91 28.93 4.55 13.38
N PHE A 92 28.79 4.33 12.06
CA PHE A 92 28.33 3.06 11.52
C PHE A 92 29.35 1.92 11.74
N PHE A 93 30.65 2.24 11.76
CA PHE A 93 31.70 1.27 12.11
C PHE A 93 31.53 0.77 13.54
N ASP A 94 31.35 1.69 14.50
CA ASP A 94 31.20 1.35 15.91
C ASP A 94 29.97 0.47 16.14
N LEU A 95 28.85 0.77 15.47
CA LEU A 95 27.65 -0.06 15.51
C LEU A 95 27.90 -1.46 14.95
N CYS A 96 28.59 -1.56 13.81
CA CYS A 96 28.94 -2.86 13.23
C CYS A 96 29.88 -3.66 14.15
N ALA A 97 30.84 -3.01 14.81
CA ALA A 97 31.75 -3.67 15.74
C ALA A 97 30.99 -4.22 16.95
N ARG A 98 30.07 -3.43 17.54
CA ARG A 98 29.22 -3.85 18.67
C ARG A 98 28.34 -5.04 18.33
N MET A 99 27.82 -5.11 17.11
CA MET A 99 26.97 -6.21 16.64
C MET A 99 27.75 -7.41 16.08
N ASN A 100 29.09 -7.41 16.17
CA ASN A 100 29.97 -8.40 15.53
C ASN A 100 29.69 -8.58 14.02
N ALA A 101 29.38 -7.47 13.35
CA ALA A 101 28.87 -7.40 11.99
C ALA A 101 29.75 -6.50 11.09
N SER A 102 31.06 -6.43 11.38
CA SER A 102 32.06 -5.58 10.70
C SER A 102 32.12 -5.76 9.18
N GLY A 103 31.66 -6.91 8.65
CA GLY A 103 31.51 -7.14 7.22
C GLY A 103 30.57 -6.16 6.52
N TYR A 104 29.54 -5.65 7.20
CA TYR A 104 28.60 -4.68 6.61
C TYR A 104 29.23 -3.30 6.41
N PHE A 105 30.10 -2.86 7.32
CA PHE A 105 30.84 -1.62 7.15
C PHE A 105 31.73 -1.66 5.89
N ARG A 106 32.46 -2.76 5.69
CA ARG A 106 33.27 -2.97 4.47
C ARG A 106 32.42 -2.92 3.21
N ARG A 107 31.24 -3.57 3.22
CA ARG A 107 30.30 -3.54 2.09
C ARG A 107 29.79 -2.13 1.81
N ALA A 108 29.39 -1.40 2.85
CA ALA A 108 28.91 -0.01 2.70
C ALA A 108 30.00 0.90 2.13
N GLN A 109 31.23 0.81 2.63
CA GLN A 109 32.36 1.57 2.07
C GLN A 109 32.63 1.23 0.60
N ALA A 110 32.53 -0.04 0.21
CA ALA A 110 32.75 -0.46 -1.16
C ALA A 110 31.69 0.12 -2.12
N VAL A 111 30.42 0.20 -1.68
CA VAL A 111 29.36 0.83 -2.49
C VAL A 111 29.60 2.33 -2.62
N ALA A 112 29.93 3.02 -1.53
CA ALA A 112 30.20 4.46 -1.55
C ALA A 112 31.32 4.84 -2.54
N LYS A 113 32.39 4.05 -2.59
CA LYS A 113 33.51 4.24 -3.53
C LYS A 113 33.15 4.01 -5.01
N LYS A 114 32.07 3.30 -5.31
CA LYS A 114 31.62 3.00 -6.68
C LYS A 114 30.64 4.05 -7.22
N THR A 115 30.06 4.85 -6.34
CA THR A 115 29.04 5.86 -6.66
C THR A 115 29.63 7.29 -6.73
N MET A 116 30.88 7.47 -6.30
CA MET A 116 31.72 8.64 -6.58
C MET A 116 32.42 8.49 -7.92
#